data_AF-A0A7Y9ASA1-F1
#
_entry.id   AF-A0A7Y9ASA1-F1
#
_cell.length_a   1.000
_cell.length_b   1.000
_cell.length_c   1.000
_cell.angle_alpha   90.00
_cell.angle_beta   90.00
_cell.angle_gamma   90.00
#
_symmetry.space_group_name_H-M   'P 1'
#
loop_
_entity.id
_entity.type
_entity.pdbx_description
1 polymer ?
#
loop_
_entity_poly.entity_id
_entity_poly.type
_entity_poly.pdbx_seq_one_letter_code
_entity_poly.pdbx_strand_id
1 'polypeptide(L)'
;MTEPLTDDRRTPLRAGGGYLESAVPRGRHRAEDPAPEPAEYAVRDVPVPGLAPAPPPRAAAPVREPVAQAPRPEPPAPPRPTAPRRPAPAAASAPDFYGPSSGRPVFSPGNASPFHVARTEAAPRRVGRNPVRTVLTWAAVLVAVAIGAEYGYPVVMDQVHAKEIAAVSADLQEAAAGQDAYHRFNGVYGGDIASLNLPGTISKLTVVTATIDGYCLKGQSRTGGVVRYYSPARGVTTTPCG
;
A
#
# COMPACT_ATOMS: atom_id res chain seq x y z
N MET A 1 -57.62 -24.79 -21.66
CA MET A 1 -57.72 -25.45 -22.97
C MET A 1 -57.48 -24.33 -23.98
N THR A 2 -56.35 -24.19 -24.69
CA THR A 2 -55.41 -25.15 -25.28
C THR A 2 -54.16 -24.35 -25.68
N GLU A 3 -52.96 -24.79 -25.30
CA GLU A 3 -51.74 -24.62 -26.12
C GLU A 3 -51.80 -25.60 -27.33
N PRO A 4 -50.86 -25.65 -28.32
CA PRO A 4 -49.66 -24.81 -28.60
C PRO A 4 -49.54 -24.41 -30.10
N LEU A 5 -48.51 -23.62 -30.48
CA LEU A 5 -47.78 -23.86 -31.75
C LEU A 5 -46.40 -23.18 -31.73
N THR A 6 -45.36 -24.02 -31.64
CA THR A 6 -43.97 -23.76 -32.04
C THR A 6 -43.88 -23.43 -33.54
N ASP A 7 -43.07 -22.43 -33.91
CA ASP A 7 -42.44 -22.42 -35.24
C ASP A 7 -40.97 -21.98 -35.14
N ASP A 8 -40.12 -22.97 -35.41
CA ASP A 8 -38.72 -22.85 -35.79
C ASP A 8 -38.62 -22.06 -37.09
N ARG A 9 -37.81 -20.99 -37.14
CA ARG A 9 -36.98 -20.71 -38.33
C ARG A 9 -36.05 -19.50 -38.18
N ARG A 10 -34.79 -19.80 -38.55
CA ARG A 10 -33.75 -18.93 -39.13
C ARG A 10 -32.70 -18.36 -38.19
N THR A 11 -31.71 -19.21 -37.96
CA THR A 11 -30.27 -18.87 -37.98
C THR A 11 -29.91 -18.00 -39.20
N PRO A 12 -29.01 -17.03 -39.02
CA PRO A 12 -27.96 -16.79 -40.00
C PRO A 12 -26.60 -17.14 -39.40
N LEU A 13 -25.92 -18.07 -40.10
CA LEU A 13 -24.49 -18.27 -40.06
C LEU A 13 -23.79 -16.92 -40.29
N ARG A 14 -22.99 -16.46 -39.33
CA ARG A 14 -21.93 -15.49 -39.63
C ARG A 14 -20.59 -16.01 -39.14
N ALA A 15 -19.80 -16.35 -40.14
CA ALA A 15 -18.41 -16.73 -40.08
C ALA A 15 -17.52 -15.61 -39.54
N GLY A 16 -16.38 -16.01 -38.98
CA GLY A 16 -15.15 -15.22 -38.99
C GLY A 16 -14.76 -14.66 -37.62
N GLY A 17 -13.75 -15.28 -37.00
CA GLY A 17 -13.08 -14.72 -35.83
C GLY A 17 -12.09 -15.72 -35.25
N GLY A 18 -10.82 -15.60 -35.66
CA GLY A 18 -9.78 -16.61 -35.48
C GLY A 18 -9.55 -17.07 -34.03
N TYR A 19 -9.45 -18.39 -33.88
CA TYR A 19 -8.75 -19.00 -32.76
C TYR A 19 -7.26 -19.07 -33.14
N LEU A 20 -6.44 -18.22 -32.53
CA LEU A 20 -5.01 -18.49 -32.39
C LEU A 20 -4.89 -19.59 -31.33
N GLU A 21 -4.95 -20.82 -31.82
CA GLU A 21 -4.67 -22.05 -31.10
C GLU A 21 -3.19 -22.03 -30.69
N SER A 22 -2.95 -21.51 -29.48
CA SER A 22 -1.63 -21.53 -28.87
C SER A 22 -1.34 -22.97 -28.45
N ALA A 23 -0.45 -23.61 -29.23
CA ALA A 23 0.13 -24.89 -28.94
C ALA A 23 0.81 -24.89 -27.56
N VAL A 24 0.12 -25.42 -26.55
CA VAL A 24 0.74 -25.79 -25.27
C VAL A 24 1.38 -27.18 -25.48
N PRO A 25 2.70 -27.31 -25.33
CA PRO A 25 3.34 -28.62 -25.44
C PRO A 25 2.89 -29.50 -24.28
N ARG A 26 2.34 -30.67 -24.63
CA ARG A 26 2.08 -31.77 -23.69
C ARG A 26 3.42 -32.23 -23.08
N GLY A 27 3.72 -31.67 -21.91
CA GLY A 27 4.79 -32.13 -21.02
C GLY A 27 4.46 -33.54 -20.54
N ARG A 28 5.41 -34.43 -20.78
CA ARG A 28 5.41 -35.86 -20.47
C ARG A 28 4.93 -36.15 -19.04
N HIS A 29 4.08 -37.16 -18.94
CA HIS A 29 3.81 -37.91 -17.71
C HIS A 29 5.13 -38.31 -17.06
N ARG A 30 5.44 -37.68 -15.93
CA ARG A 30 6.48 -38.14 -15.01
C ARG A 30 5.85 -39.27 -14.21
N ALA A 31 6.49 -40.43 -14.29
CA ALA A 31 6.14 -41.62 -13.53
C ALA A 31 5.92 -41.27 -12.06
N GLU A 32 4.85 -41.85 -11.50
CA GLU A 32 4.58 -41.88 -10.07
C GLU A 32 5.78 -42.51 -9.36
N ASP A 33 6.49 -41.70 -8.58
CA ASP A 33 7.39 -42.21 -7.54
C ASP A 33 6.52 -42.96 -6.51
N PRO A 34 6.87 -44.20 -6.14
CA PRO A 34 6.16 -44.94 -5.11
C PRO A 34 6.27 -44.18 -3.78
N ALA A 35 5.12 -43.97 -3.13
CA ALA A 35 4.99 -43.31 -1.85
C ALA A 35 5.95 -43.93 -0.80
N PRO A 36 6.65 -43.10 0.00
CA PRO A 36 7.35 -43.62 1.17
C PRO A 36 6.31 -44.17 2.15
N GLU A 37 6.55 -45.39 2.63
CA GLU A 37 5.78 -46.04 3.69
C GLU A 37 5.56 -45.09 4.87
N PRO A 38 4.40 -45.12 5.54
CA PRO A 38 4.20 -44.34 6.74
C PRO A 38 5.16 -44.83 7.81
N ALA A 39 6.18 -44.02 8.12
CA ALA A 39 6.96 -44.19 9.33
C ALA A 39 5.97 -44.16 10.50
N GLU A 40 5.85 -45.29 11.20
CA GLU A 40 5.21 -45.36 12.51
C GLU A 40 5.96 -44.40 13.44
N TYR A 41 5.41 -43.21 13.61
CA TYR A 41 5.83 -42.31 14.67
C TYR A 41 5.36 -42.95 15.98
N ALA A 42 6.28 -43.65 16.63
CA ALA A 42 6.15 -44.02 18.03
C ALA A 42 5.84 -42.75 18.83
N VAL A 43 4.57 -42.62 19.24
CA VAL A 43 4.10 -41.59 20.15
C VAL A 43 4.86 -41.79 21.46
N ARG A 44 5.91 -41.01 21.66
CA ARG A 44 6.51 -40.86 22.98
C ARG A 44 5.48 -40.13 23.84
N ASP A 45 4.99 -40.80 24.87
CA ASP A 45 4.25 -40.20 25.97
C ASP A 45 5.08 -39.07 26.57
N VAL A 46 4.75 -37.83 26.21
CA VAL A 46 5.25 -36.65 26.88
C VAL A 46 4.44 -36.50 28.17
N PRO A 47 5.06 -36.52 29.35
CA PRO A 47 4.34 -36.29 30.59
C PRO A 47 3.73 -34.88 30.55
N VAL A 48 2.40 -34.82 30.59
CA VAL A 48 1.64 -33.58 30.70
C VAL A 48 2.07 -32.87 31.99
N PRO A 49 2.65 -31.66 31.92
CA PRO A 49 2.92 -30.88 33.13
C PRO A 49 1.59 -30.62 33.83
N GLY A 50 1.51 -31.00 35.10
CA GLY A 50 0.31 -30.82 35.92
C GLY A 50 -0.24 -29.41 35.77
N LEU A 51 -1.48 -29.32 35.28
CA LEU A 51 -2.25 -28.08 35.23
C LEU A 51 -2.36 -27.53 36.65
N ALA A 52 -1.59 -26.49 36.94
CA ALA A 52 -1.83 -25.67 38.11
C ALA A 52 -3.27 -25.14 38.04
N PRO A 53 -4.04 -25.18 39.14
CA PRO A 53 -5.41 -24.69 39.16
C PRO A 53 -5.45 -23.24 38.68
N ALA A 54 -6.40 -22.94 37.81
CA ALA A 54 -6.57 -21.61 37.25
C ALA A 54 -6.68 -20.57 38.39
N PRO A 55 -5.94 -19.46 38.33
CA PRO A 55 -6.07 -18.41 39.33
C PRO A 55 -7.52 -17.92 39.36
N PRO A 56 -8.07 -17.60 40.55
CA PRO A 56 -9.44 -17.11 40.64
C PRO A 56 -9.62 -15.84 39.81
N PRO A 57 -10.80 -15.64 39.20
CA PRO A 57 -11.07 -14.46 38.40
C PRO A 57 -10.79 -13.21 39.23
N ARG A 58 -9.90 -12.34 38.74
CA ARG A 58 -9.69 -11.02 39.34
C ARG A 58 -11.02 -10.29 39.36
N ALA A 59 -11.44 -9.84 40.54
CA ALA A 59 -12.59 -8.98 40.71
C ALA A 59 -12.50 -7.82 39.71
N ALA A 60 -13.60 -7.59 38.99
CA ALA A 60 -13.70 -6.50 38.02
C ALA A 60 -13.28 -5.20 38.71
N ALA A 61 -12.31 -4.49 38.11
CA ALA A 61 -11.97 -3.16 38.57
C ALA A 61 -13.24 -2.29 38.54
N PRO A 62 -13.48 -1.43 39.54
CA PRO A 62 -14.63 -0.55 39.53
C PRO A 62 -14.61 0.29 38.25
N VAL A 63 -15.74 0.29 37.54
CA VAL A 63 -15.98 1.12 36.36
C VAL A 63 -15.70 2.55 36.78
N ARG A 64 -14.58 3.11 36.32
CA ARG A 64 -14.31 4.54 36.47
C ARG A 64 -15.34 5.27 35.62
N GLU A 65 -16.17 6.09 36.26
CA GLU A 65 -17.01 7.06 35.55
C GLU A 65 -16.17 7.81 34.52
N PRO A 66 -16.72 8.06 33.31
CA PRO A 66 -16.05 8.88 32.32
C PRO A 66 -15.93 10.29 32.90
N VAL A 67 -14.74 10.61 33.40
CA VAL A 67 -14.37 11.99 33.74
C VAL A 67 -14.55 12.79 32.45
N ALA A 68 -15.49 13.74 32.47
CA ALA A 68 -15.71 14.66 31.38
C ALA A 68 -14.37 15.29 31.00
N GLN A 69 -13.83 14.92 29.84
CA GLN A 69 -12.62 15.55 29.33
C GLN A 69 -12.95 17.01 29.12
N ALA A 70 -12.23 17.88 29.84
CA ALA A 70 -12.23 19.30 29.57
C ALA A 70 -11.97 19.52 28.07
N PRO A 71 -12.70 20.44 27.41
CA PRO A 71 -12.51 20.70 25.99
C PRO A 71 -11.04 20.99 25.72
N ARG A 72 -10.45 20.21 24.81
CA ARG A 72 -9.07 20.44 24.36
C ARG A 72 -8.96 21.88 23.89
N PRO A 73 -8.00 22.67 24.38
CA PRO A 73 -7.75 24.00 23.84
C PRO A 73 -7.44 23.85 22.35
N GLU A 74 -8.22 24.56 21.54
CA GLU A 74 -8.08 24.61 20.10
C GLU A 74 -6.64 25.06 19.77
N PRO A 75 -5.92 24.34 18.90
CA PRO A 75 -4.59 24.77 18.48
C PRO A 75 -4.69 26.17 17.86
N PRO A 76 -3.80 27.11 18.21
CA PRO A 76 -3.81 28.43 17.58
C PRO A 76 -3.68 28.26 16.06
N ALA A 77 -4.57 28.94 15.33
CA ALA A 77 -4.57 28.91 13.87
C ALA A 77 -3.16 29.24 13.32
N PRO A 78 -2.71 28.55 12.27
CA PRO A 78 -1.42 28.85 11.66
C PRO A 78 -1.39 30.32 11.20
N PRO A 79 -0.25 31.02 11.35
CA PRO A 79 -0.14 32.40 10.91
C PRO A 79 -0.41 32.47 9.40
N ARG A 80 -1.32 33.38 9.03
CA ARG A 80 -1.67 33.65 7.64
C ARG A 80 -0.41 34.05 6.88
N PRO A 81 -0.10 33.45 5.71
CA PRO A 81 1.06 33.85 4.92
C PRO A 81 0.92 35.32 4.53
N THR A 82 1.86 36.14 4.98
CA THR A 82 2.00 37.55 4.58
C THR A 82 2.28 37.58 3.07
N ALA A 83 1.45 38.32 2.33
CA ALA A 83 1.67 38.56 0.91
C ALA A 83 3.08 39.12 0.66
N PRO A 84 3.75 38.77 -0.45
CA PRO A 84 5.05 39.33 -0.78
C PRO A 84 4.95 40.85 -0.90
N ARG A 85 5.73 41.54 -0.05
CA ARG A 85 5.84 42.99 -0.01
C ARG A 85 6.46 43.46 -1.32
N ARG A 86 5.66 44.09 -2.18
CA ARG A 86 6.12 44.76 -3.40
C ARG A 86 7.09 45.88 -2.99
N PRO A 87 8.33 45.93 -3.52
CA PRO A 87 9.20 47.08 -3.26
C PRO A 87 8.59 48.33 -3.88
N ALA A 88 8.57 49.42 -3.10
CA ALA A 88 8.17 50.74 -3.56
C ALA A 88 9.15 51.24 -4.65
N PRO A 89 8.66 51.96 -5.68
CA PRO A 89 9.54 52.53 -6.70
C PRO A 89 10.38 53.65 -6.07
N ALA A 90 11.68 53.39 -5.91
CA ALA A 90 12.66 54.44 -5.73
C ALA A 90 12.93 55.07 -7.10
N ALA A 91 12.63 56.36 -7.22
CA ALA A 91 13.04 57.18 -8.35
C ALA A 91 14.57 57.27 -8.38
N ALA A 92 15.19 56.57 -9.31
CA ALA A 92 16.57 56.80 -9.73
C ALA A 92 16.62 56.69 -11.25
N SER A 93 17.10 57.76 -11.85
CA SER A 93 17.06 58.12 -13.26
C SER A 93 17.66 57.05 -14.17
N ALA A 94 16.87 56.55 -15.13
CA ALA A 94 17.40 55.78 -16.26
C ALA A 94 17.84 56.75 -17.37
N PRO A 95 19.06 56.63 -17.93
CA PRO A 95 19.36 57.24 -19.22
C PRO A 95 18.67 56.46 -20.34
N ASP A 96 18.04 57.21 -21.24
CA ASP A 96 17.19 56.75 -22.34
C ASP A 96 17.89 55.71 -23.25
N PHE A 97 17.43 54.46 -23.18
CA PHE A 97 17.97 53.33 -23.96
C PHE A 97 17.13 52.98 -25.21
N TYR A 98 16.16 53.80 -25.60
CA TYR A 98 15.36 53.59 -26.83
C TYR A 98 15.18 54.89 -27.62
N GLY A 99 16.22 55.30 -28.34
CA GLY A 99 16.07 56.15 -29.52
C GLY A 99 15.70 55.30 -30.76
N PRO A 100 14.92 55.83 -31.72
CA PRO A 100 14.34 55.06 -32.81
C PRO A 100 15.40 54.51 -33.77
N SER A 101 15.39 53.18 -33.94
CA SER A 101 16.19 52.42 -34.88
C SER A 101 15.71 52.63 -36.32
N SER A 102 16.32 53.55 -37.06
CA SER A 102 16.30 53.55 -38.53
C SER A 102 17.73 53.61 -39.06
N GLY A 103 18.43 52.47 -38.98
CA GLY A 103 19.78 52.33 -39.53
C GLY A 103 20.25 50.90 -39.35
N ARG A 104 20.50 50.20 -40.45
CA ARG A 104 21.01 48.82 -40.47
C ARG A 104 22.28 48.71 -39.61
N PRO A 105 22.42 47.74 -38.68
CA PRO A 105 23.70 47.53 -38.01
C PRO A 105 24.70 46.92 -38.99
N VAL A 106 25.70 47.71 -39.38
CA VAL A 106 26.92 47.26 -40.04
C VAL A 106 27.86 46.75 -38.95
N PHE A 107 28.08 45.44 -38.90
CA PHE A 107 29.13 44.86 -38.06
C PHE A 107 30.49 45.05 -38.75
N SER A 108 31.31 45.98 -38.24
CA SER A 108 32.74 46.01 -38.57
C SER A 108 33.49 45.04 -37.65
N PRO A 109 34.18 44.03 -38.19
CA PRO A 109 35.03 43.14 -37.40
C PRO A 109 36.40 43.80 -37.27
N GLY A 110 36.60 44.55 -36.20
CA GLY A 110 37.90 45.15 -35.95
C GLY A 110 37.79 46.42 -35.13
N ASN A 111 37.58 46.27 -33.82
CA ASN A 111 38.28 47.13 -32.87
C ASN A 111 38.22 46.50 -31.48
N ALA A 112 39.40 46.13 -31.01
CA ALA A 112 39.68 45.81 -29.63
C ALA A 112 39.28 47.00 -28.75
N SER A 113 38.38 46.78 -27.79
CA SER A 113 38.05 47.74 -26.74
C SER A 113 38.69 47.31 -25.41
N PRO A 114 39.26 48.25 -24.63
CA PRO A 114 40.23 48.00 -23.59
C PRO A 114 39.53 47.76 -22.25
N PHE A 115 38.83 46.64 -22.12
CA PHE A 115 38.35 46.21 -20.81
C PHE A 115 39.48 45.50 -20.09
N HIS A 116 40.32 46.29 -19.39
CA HIS A 116 41.10 45.77 -18.27
C HIS A 116 40.13 45.34 -17.17
N VAL A 117 39.58 44.14 -17.31
CA VAL A 117 39.04 43.42 -16.16
C VAL A 117 40.26 43.13 -15.30
N ALA A 118 40.35 43.77 -14.13
CA ALA A 118 41.25 43.30 -13.10
C ALA A 118 40.89 41.84 -12.86
N ARG A 119 41.70 40.92 -13.40
CA ARG A 119 41.69 39.53 -12.98
C ARG A 119 42.04 39.55 -11.51
N THR A 120 41.02 39.65 -10.67
CA THR A 120 41.06 39.03 -9.36
C THR A 120 41.14 37.54 -9.65
N GLU A 121 42.36 37.08 -9.96
CA GLU A 121 42.78 35.73 -9.66
C GLU A 121 42.67 35.61 -8.14
N ALA A 122 41.44 35.45 -7.67
CA ALA A 122 41.17 34.59 -6.54
C ALA A 122 41.62 33.21 -6.99
N ALA A 123 42.95 33.00 -7.03
CA ALA A 123 43.54 31.70 -7.00
C ALA A 123 42.74 30.98 -5.91
N PRO A 124 41.99 29.91 -6.23
CA PRO A 124 41.34 29.16 -5.20
C PRO A 124 42.49 28.73 -4.32
N ARG A 125 42.59 29.34 -3.12
CA ARG A 125 43.55 28.92 -2.11
C ARG A 125 43.34 27.43 -2.06
N ARG A 126 44.35 26.68 -2.49
CA ARG A 126 44.44 25.26 -2.23
C ARG A 126 44.57 25.17 -0.72
N VAL A 127 43.45 25.38 -0.03
CA VAL A 127 43.23 24.92 1.33
C VAL A 127 43.59 23.47 1.21
N GLY A 128 44.69 23.08 1.86
CA GLY A 128 45.19 21.72 1.89
C GLY A 128 44.07 20.82 2.38
N ARG A 129 43.22 20.37 1.46
CA ARG A 129 42.24 19.34 1.67
C ARG A 129 43.09 18.11 1.78
N ASN A 130 43.45 17.76 3.00
CA ASN A 130 44.06 16.47 3.29
C ASN A 130 43.15 15.43 2.64
N PRO A 131 43.57 14.79 1.53
CA PRO A 131 42.71 13.87 0.79
C PRO A 131 42.28 12.74 1.73
N VAL A 132 43.16 12.37 2.66
CA VAL A 132 42.93 11.43 3.75
C VAL A 132 41.74 11.82 4.63
N ARG A 133 41.63 13.09 5.07
CA ARG A 133 40.47 13.52 5.89
C ARG A 133 39.18 13.44 5.10
N THR A 134 39.23 13.83 3.82
CA THR A 134 38.04 13.82 2.95
C THR A 134 37.56 12.38 2.70
N VAL A 135 38.47 11.44 2.43
CA VAL A 135 38.17 10.01 2.27
C VAL A 135 37.65 9.42 3.57
N LEU A 136 38.25 9.75 4.72
CA LEU A 136 37.80 9.27 6.03
C LEU A 136 36.38 9.76 6.36
N THR A 137 36.06 11.01 6.04
CA THR A 137 34.70 11.56 6.23
C THR A 137 33.69 10.82 5.35
N TRP A 138 34.00 10.58 4.08
CA TRP A 138 33.11 9.82 3.20
C TRP A 138 32.93 8.36 3.64
N ALA A 139 34.01 7.71 4.11
CA ALA A 139 33.94 6.36 4.67
C ALA A 139 33.03 6.31 5.92
N ALA A 140 33.14 7.28 6.82
CA ALA A 140 32.28 7.38 8.00
C ALA A 140 30.80 7.58 7.62
N VAL A 141 30.51 8.39 6.60
CA VAL A 141 29.14 8.57 6.08
C VAL A 141 28.59 7.26 5.51
N LEU A 142 29.38 6.52 4.72
CA LEU A 142 28.95 5.24 4.16
C LEU A 142 28.69 4.19 5.25
N VAL A 143 29.54 4.13 6.28
CA VAL A 143 29.32 3.24 7.44
C VAL A 143 28.04 3.63 8.19
N ALA A 144 27.79 4.92 8.42
CA ALA A 144 26.57 5.38 9.07
C ALA A 144 25.31 5.05 8.27
N VAL A 145 25.36 5.15 6.93
CA VAL A 145 24.26 4.76 6.03
C VAL A 145 24.06 3.24 6.03
N ALA A 146 25.13 2.44 6.01
CA ALA A 146 25.03 0.99 6.05
C ALA A 146 24.40 0.49 7.36
N ILE A 147 24.84 1.02 8.50
CA ILE A 147 24.23 0.77 9.81
C ILE A 147 22.77 1.23 9.79
N GLY A 148 22.49 2.45 9.34
CA GLY A 148 21.12 2.97 9.26
C GLY A 148 20.17 2.10 8.43
N ALA A 149 20.65 1.53 7.32
CA ALA A 149 19.87 0.63 6.48
C ALA A 149 19.62 -0.73 7.16
N GLU A 150 20.61 -1.29 7.84
CA GLU A 150 20.50 -2.59 8.52
C GLU A 150 19.53 -2.54 9.71
N TYR A 151 19.57 -1.46 10.50
CA TYR A 151 18.70 -1.30 11.67
C TYR A 151 17.35 -0.63 11.37
N GLY A 152 17.23 0.16 10.30
CA GLY A 152 15.99 0.85 9.94
C GLY A 152 14.98 0.00 9.17
N TYR A 153 15.43 -1.00 8.43
CA TYR A 153 14.59 -1.87 7.60
C TYR A 153 13.51 -2.68 8.35
N PRO A 154 13.79 -3.32 9.51
CA PRO A 154 12.78 -4.15 10.18
C PRO A 154 11.56 -3.34 10.64
N VAL A 155 11.77 -2.13 11.15
CA VAL A 155 10.69 -1.29 11.69
C VAL A 155 9.72 -0.86 10.59
N VAL A 156 10.21 -0.56 9.39
CA VAL A 156 9.35 -0.16 8.27
C VAL A 156 8.54 -1.35 7.74
N MET A 157 9.14 -2.54 7.68
CA MET A 157 8.45 -3.75 7.24
C MET A 157 7.33 -4.16 8.21
N ASP A 158 7.55 -4.00 9.51
CA ASP A 158 6.53 -4.24 10.53
C ASP A 158 5.35 -3.28 10.39
N GLN A 159 5.60 -2.00 10.07
CA GLN A 159 4.52 -1.03 9.85
C GLN A 159 3.70 -1.33 8.59
N VAL A 160 4.34 -1.80 7.52
CA VAL A 160 3.62 -2.19 6.29
C VAL A 160 2.76 -3.42 6.56
N HIS A 161 3.31 -4.44 7.23
CA HIS A 161 2.55 -5.64 7.61
C HIS A 161 1.38 -5.29 8.54
N ALA A 162 1.58 -4.41 9.51
CA ALA A 162 0.52 -3.97 10.41
C ALA A 162 -0.61 -3.26 9.65
N LYS A 163 -0.28 -2.42 8.66
CA LYS A 163 -1.27 -1.75 7.82
C LYS A 163 -2.03 -2.72 6.93
N GLU A 164 -1.36 -3.69 6.31
CA GLU A 164 -2.02 -4.72 5.50
C GLU A 164 -2.96 -5.58 6.35
N ILE A 165 -2.52 -5.97 7.55
CA ILE A 165 -3.35 -6.69 8.52
C ILE A 165 -4.61 -5.89 8.88
N ALA A 166 -4.45 -4.60 9.19
CA ALA A 166 -5.55 -3.73 9.54
C ALA A 166 -6.54 -3.58 8.37
N ALA A 167 -6.04 -3.35 7.15
CA ALA A 167 -6.85 -3.22 5.95
C ALA A 167 -7.66 -4.50 5.67
N VAL A 168 -7.02 -5.67 5.67
CA VAL A 168 -7.71 -6.95 5.45
C VAL A 168 -8.76 -7.21 6.53
N SER A 169 -8.48 -6.85 7.79
CA SER A 169 -9.44 -7.01 8.87
C SER A 169 -10.65 -6.07 8.76
N ALA A 170 -10.45 -4.83 8.30
CA ALA A 170 -11.53 -3.87 8.06
C ALA A 170 -12.42 -4.32 6.90
N ASP A 171 -11.80 -4.73 5.78
CA ASP A 171 -12.51 -5.25 4.60
C ASP A 171 -13.36 -6.49 4.97
N LEU A 172 -12.83 -7.38 5.82
CA LEU A 172 -13.57 -8.55 6.31
C LEU A 172 -14.76 -8.18 7.20
N GLN A 173 -14.64 -7.16 8.04
CA GLN A 173 -15.73 -6.68 8.89
C GLN A 173 -16.83 -6.00 8.08
N GLU A 174 -16.46 -5.22 7.06
CA GLU A 174 -17.43 -4.60 6.14
C GLU A 174 -18.16 -5.67 5.32
N ALA A 175 -17.44 -6.67 4.80
CA ALA A 175 -18.04 -7.80 4.11
C ALA A 175 -18.97 -8.62 5.01
N ALA A 176 -18.62 -8.79 6.29
CA ALA A 176 -19.47 -9.43 7.29
C ALA A 176 -20.77 -8.63 7.52
N ALA A 177 -20.69 -7.31 7.65
CA ALA A 177 -21.87 -6.46 7.74
C ALA A 177 -22.75 -6.57 6.48
N GLY A 178 -22.14 -6.68 5.29
CA GLY A 178 -22.84 -6.95 4.04
C GLY A 178 -23.56 -8.30 4.03
N GLN A 179 -22.92 -9.35 4.56
CA GLN A 179 -23.52 -10.68 4.69
C GLN A 179 -24.73 -10.68 5.62
N ASP A 180 -24.62 -10.00 6.76
CA ASP A 180 -25.73 -9.88 7.70
C ASP A 180 -26.90 -9.08 7.11
N ALA A 181 -26.62 -8.04 6.33
CA ALA A 181 -27.63 -7.31 5.59
C ALA A 181 -28.30 -8.21 4.54
N TYR A 182 -27.51 -8.92 3.74
CA TYR A 182 -28.01 -9.84 2.70
C TYR A 182 -28.91 -10.94 3.29
N HIS A 183 -28.49 -11.54 4.41
CA HIS A 183 -29.27 -12.55 5.12
C HIS A 183 -30.61 -12.00 5.63
N ARG A 184 -30.63 -10.76 6.15
CA ARG A 184 -31.90 -10.14 6.58
C ARG A 184 -32.90 -9.95 5.45
N PHE A 185 -32.43 -9.76 4.21
CA PHE A 185 -33.32 -9.57 3.06
C PHE A 185 -33.70 -10.88 2.37
N ASN A 186 -32.78 -11.84 2.26
CA ASN A 186 -32.98 -13.06 1.47
C ASN A 186 -33.24 -14.31 2.33
N GLY A 187 -33.07 -14.23 3.65
CA GLY A 187 -33.20 -15.37 4.57
C GLY A 187 -32.07 -16.41 4.46
N VAL A 188 -31.04 -16.13 3.65
CA VAL A 188 -29.86 -16.97 3.45
C VAL A 188 -28.61 -16.09 3.28
N TYR A 189 -27.45 -16.59 3.67
CA TYR A 189 -26.18 -15.91 3.45
C TYR A 189 -25.74 -16.01 1.98
N GLY A 190 -25.05 -14.98 1.48
CA GLY A 190 -24.58 -14.92 0.10
C GLY A 190 -23.40 -15.85 -0.13
N GLY A 191 -23.49 -16.71 -1.16
CA GLY A 191 -22.41 -17.63 -1.54
C GLY A 191 -21.25 -16.97 -2.29
N ASP A 192 -21.44 -15.74 -2.77
CA ASP A 192 -20.47 -15.01 -3.57
C ASP A 192 -20.44 -13.52 -3.20
N ILE A 193 -19.33 -12.86 -3.50
CA ILE A 193 -19.13 -11.44 -3.14
C ILE A 193 -19.86 -10.48 -4.07
N ALA A 194 -20.15 -10.90 -5.30
CA ALA A 194 -20.90 -10.06 -6.24
C ALA A 194 -22.35 -9.83 -5.74
N SER A 195 -22.93 -10.83 -5.05
CA SER A 195 -24.25 -10.73 -4.43
C SER A 195 -24.34 -9.71 -3.30
N LEU A 196 -23.22 -9.38 -2.65
CA LEU A 196 -23.16 -8.49 -1.49
C LEU A 196 -23.15 -7.01 -1.86
N ASN A 197 -22.96 -6.68 -3.14
CA ASN A 197 -22.86 -5.31 -3.65
C ASN A 197 -21.95 -4.40 -2.80
N LEU A 198 -20.84 -4.95 -2.32
CA LEU A 198 -19.88 -4.24 -1.49
C LEU A 198 -19.10 -3.23 -2.34
N PRO A 199 -18.79 -2.03 -1.82
CA PRO A 199 -17.86 -1.13 -2.48
C PRO A 199 -16.51 -1.84 -2.66
N GLY A 200 -15.84 -1.57 -3.79
CA GLY A 200 -14.64 -2.31 -4.19
C GLY A 200 -13.59 -2.34 -3.07
N THR A 201 -13.31 -3.55 -2.56
CA THR A 201 -12.39 -3.74 -1.45
C THR A 201 -10.93 -3.70 -1.90
N ILE A 202 -10.04 -3.33 -0.99
CA ILE A 202 -8.61 -3.30 -1.29
C ILE A 202 -8.10 -4.76 -1.35
N SER A 203 -8.64 -5.63 -0.50
CA SER A 203 -8.25 -7.03 -0.36
C SER A 203 -9.00 -7.96 -1.30
N LYS A 204 -8.39 -9.10 -1.65
CA LYS A 204 -9.08 -10.19 -2.33
C LYS A 204 -9.91 -10.94 -1.29
N LEU A 205 -11.22 -10.72 -1.32
CA LEU A 205 -12.16 -11.42 -0.47
C LEU A 205 -12.77 -12.61 -1.23
N THR A 206 -13.00 -13.70 -0.52
CA THR A 206 -13.64 -14.92 -1.03
C THR A 206 -14.53 -15.50 0.05
N VAL A 207 -15.74 -15.92 -0.31
CA VAL A 207 -16.62 -16.69 0.58
C VAL A 207 -16.14 -18.13 0.54
N VAL A 208 -15.71 -18.67 1.68
CA VAL A 208 -15.23 -20.06 1.78
C VAL A 208 -16.41 -21.01 1.98
N THR A 209 -17.30 -20.65 2.90
CA THR A 209 -18.54 -21.37 3.18
C THR A 209 -19.63 -20.37 3.50
N ALA A 210 -20.84 -20.63 3.04
CA ALA A 210 -22.06 -19.93 3.43
C ALA A 210 -23.16 -20.96 3.57
N THR A 211 -23.67 -21.13 4.79
CA THR A 211 -24.81 -21.97 5.12
C THR A 211 -25.95 -21.08 5.59
N ILE A 212 -27.07 -21.67 6.01
CA ILE A 212 -28.19 -20.91 6.57
C ILE A 212 -27.82 -20.34 7.96
N ASP A 213 -27.04 -21.09 8.74
CA ASP A 213 -26.73 -20.75 10.13
C ASP A 213 -25.43 -19.95 10.30
N GLY A 214 -24.63 -19.79 9.25
CA GLY A 214 -23.39 -19.04 9.33
C GLY A 214 -22.60 -18.98 8.03
N TYR A 215 -21.47 -18.29 8.10
CA TYR A 215 -20.60 -18.09 6.96
C TYR A 215 -19.13 -17.97 7.39
N CYS A 216 -18.24 -18.27 6.44
CA CYS A 216 -16.81 -18.04 6.56
C CYS A 216 -16.32 -17.21 5.38
N LEU A 217 -15.70 -16.08 5.70
CA LEU A 217 -15.02 -15.24 4.72
C LEU A 217 -13.52 -15.45 4.83
N LYS A 218 -12.82 -15.46 3.70
CA LYS A 218 -11.37 -15.41 3.62
C LYS A 218 -10.98 -14.11 2.94
N GLY A 219 -10.18 -13.32 3.63
CA GLY A 219 -9.55 -12.11 3.13
C GLY A 219 -8.07 -12.36 2.91
N GLN A 220 -7.57 -11.95 1.75
CA GLN A 220 -6.15 -12.02 1.41
C GLN A 220 -5.67 -10.65 0.93
N SER A 221 -4.52 -10.19 1.44
CA SER A 221 -3.89 -8.96 0.95
C SER A 221 -3.55 -9.09 -0.54
N ARG A 222 -3.46 -7.96 -1.26
CA ARG A 222 -3.09 -7.98 -2.69
C ARG A 222 -1.73 -8.62 -2.96
N THR A 223 -0.81 -8.47 -2.01
CA THR A 223 0.53 -9.07 -2.02
C THR A 223 0.51 -10.56 -1.71
N GLY A 224 -0.59 -11.08 -1.18
CA GLY A 224 -0.75 -12.48 -0.80
C GLY A 224 -0.12 -12.85 0.54
N GLY A 225 0.65 -11.94 1.16
CA GLY A 225 1.42 -12.19 2.39
C GLY A 225 0.57 -12.28 3.66
N VAL A 226 -0.63 -11.68 3.65
CA VAL A 226 -1.54 -11.72 4.80
C VAL A 226 -2.83 -12.42 4.41
N VAL A 227 -3.16 -13.51 5.12
CA VAL A 227 -4.41 -14.24 4.97
C VAL A 227 -5.12 -14.26 6.32
N ARG A 228 -6.39 -13.85 6.33
CA ARG A 228 -7.26 -13.91 7.50
C ARG A 228 -8.63 -14.47 7.14
N TYR A 229 -9.28 -15.02 8.14
CA TYR A 229 -10.61 -15.59 8.06
C TYR A 229 -11.53 -14.84 9.01
N TYR A 230 -12.79 -14.70 8.63
CA TYR A 230 -13.83 -14.18 9.50
C TYR A 230 -14.97 -15.17 9.61
N SER A 231 -15.44 -15.38 10.83
CA SER A 231 -16.71 -16.06 11.10
C SER A 231 -17.45 -15.33 12.22
N PRO A 232 -18.80 -15.36 12.25
CA PRO A 232 -19.56 -14.71 13.32
C PRO A 232 -19.20 -15.20 14.73
N ALA A 233 -18.87 -16.49 14.86
CA ALA A 233 -18.55 -17.10 16.16
C ALA A 233 -17.15 -16.77 16.69
N ARG A 234 -16.16 -16.58 15.80
CA ARG A 234 -14.74 -16.38 16.19
C ARG A 234 -14.20 -14.99 15.88
N GLY A 235 -14.93 -14.16 15.14
CA GLY A 235 -14.43 -12.89 14.60
C GLY A 235 -13.32 -13.09 13.57
N VAL A 236 -12.41 -12.11 13.46
CA VAL A 236 -11.26 -12.17 12.55
C VAL A 236 -10.15 -13.04 13.16
N THR A 237 -9.76 -14.11 12.48
CA THR A 237 -8.75 -15.07 12.91
C THR A 237 -7.77 -15.40 11.77
N THR A 238 -6.64 -16.03 12.09
CA THR A 238 -5.69 -16.57 11.09
C THR A 238 -5.96 -18.03 10.75
N THR A 239 -6.78 -18.70 11.55
CA THR A 239 -7.15 -20.11 11.36
C THR A 239 -8.32 -20.21 10.38
N PRO A 240 -8.29 -21.10 9.39
CA PRO A 240 -9.44 -21.33 8.52
C PRO A 240 -10.68 -21.74 9.34
N CYS A 241 -11.86 -21.32 8.90
CA CYS A 241 -13.10 -21.76 9.54
C CYS A 241 -13.29 -23.26 9.24
N GLY A 242 -13.30 -24.05 10.30
CA GLY A 242 -13.50 -25.49 10.34
C GLY A 242 -13.99 -25.89 11.73
#